data_AF-A0A1S1JC70-F1
#
_entry.id   AF-A0A1S1JC70-F1
#
_cell.length_a   1.000
_cell.length_b   1.000
_cell.length_c   1.000
_cell.angle_alpha   90.00
_cell.angle_beta   90.00
_cell.angle_gamma   90.00
#
_symmetry.space_group_name_H-M   'P 1'
#
loop_
_entity.id
_entity.type
_entity.pdbx_description
1 polymer ?
#
loop_
_entity_poly.entity_id
_entity_poly.type
_entity_poly.pdbx_seq_one_letter_code
_entity_poly.pdbx_strand_id
1 'polypeptide(L)'
;MKILLNLRAALLLVMIVILSLVSAYYNFSIENDTKDILKANYNTLDYSGNMLLSLDKMNSDKENAILVFQNNLTRQMENITEEGEQKVTYDLQVNFDALKRNWNDENLKSKIRQDIFHIIKLNMAAIKKKSDIVTHTTEKANFWIAILGALCFLIAFNLILKLFSNKQK
;
A
#
# COMPACT_ATOMS: atom_id res chain seq x y z
N MET A 1 11.80 12.45 50.66
CA MET A 1 10.89 11.38 50.19
C MET A 1 9.97 11.79 49.02
N LYS A 2 9.30 12.97 49.07
CA LYS A 2 8.43 13.47 47.97
C LYS A 2 9.16 13.76 46.64
N ILE A 3 10.37 14.32 46.68
CA ILE A 3 11.15 14.65 45.47
C ILE A 3 11.47 13.40 44.63
N LEU A 4 11.83 12.30 45.29
CA LEU A 4 12.17 11.03 44.60
C LEU A 4 10.93 10.39 43.93
N LEU A 5 9.75 10.57 44.51
CA LEU A 5 8.48 10.11 43.95
C LEU A 5 8.08 10.94 42.73
N ASN A 6 8.21 12.27 42.82
CA ASN A 6 7.93 13.19 41.73
C ASN A 6 8.90 13.01 40.55
N LEU A 7 10.19 12.74 40.82
CA LEU A 7 11.16 12.42 39.77
C LEU A 7 10.78 11.17 38.97
N ARG A 8 10.28 10.13 39.66
CA ARG A 8 9.88 8.87 39.04
C ARG A 8 8.57 9.00 38.26
N ALA A 9 7.62 9.78 38.74
CA ALA A 9 6.40 10.11 38.00
C ALA A 9 6.70 10.94 36.75
N ALA A 10 7.61 11.92 36.84
CA ALA A 10 8.07 12.70 35.70
C ALA A 10 8.80 11.83 34.66
N LEU A 11 9.63 10.88 35.11
CA LEU A 11 10.28 9.91 34.22
C LEU A 11 9.27 9.05 33.46
N LEU A 12 8.23 8.55 34.13
CA LEU A 12 7.16 7.78 33.48
C LEU A 12 6.41 8.61 32.42
N LEU A 13 6.10 9.88 32.73
CA LEU A 13 5.46 10.79 31.79
C LEU A 13 6.33 10.98 30.53
N VAL A 14 7.63 11.21 30.72
CA VAL A 14 8.59 11.37 29.60
C VAL A 14 8.66 10.10 28.76
N MET A 15 8.67 8.91 29.37
CA MET A 15 8.64 7.64 28.63
C MET A 15 7.37 7.47 27.79
N ILE A 16 6.20 7.85 28.32
CA ILE A 16 4.92 7.79 27.58
C ILE A 16 4.93 8.77 26.39
N VAL A 17 5.49 9.97 26.56
CA VAL A 17 5.64 10.94 25.48
C VAL A 17 6.57 10.41 24.39
N ILE A 18 7.72 9.84 24.77
CA ILE A 18 8.66 9.23 23.81
C ILE A 18 8.00 8.06 23.06
N LEU A 19 7.29 7.17 23.76
CA LEU A 19 6.55 6.06 23.15
C LEU A 19 5.51 6.56 22.14
N SER A 20 4.75 7.60 22.51
CA SER A 20 3.75 8.21 21.63
C SER A 20 4.38 8.82 20.38
N LEU A 21 5.50 9.54 20.53
CA LEU A 21 6.22 10.16 19.41
C LEU A 21 6.83 9.12 18.47
N VAL A 22 7.43 8.06 19.01
CA VAL A 22 7.97 6.95 18.22
C VAL A 22 6.86 6.23 17.45
N SER A 23 5.73 5.94 18.11
CA SER A 23 4.56 5.33 17.46
C SER A 23 4.00 6.20 16.34
N ALA A 24 3.84 7.51 16.58
CA ALA A 24 3.38 8.45 15.57
C ALA A 24 4.33 8.54 14.37
N TYR A 25 5.64 8.57 14.60
CA TYR A 25 6.65 8.60 13.54
C TYR A 25 6.62 7.35 12.66
N TYR A 26 6.55 6.15 13.25
CA TYR A 26 6.47 4.91 12.49
C TYR A 26 5.18 4.82 11.67
N ASN A 27 4.03 5.23 12.23
CA ASN A 27 2.78 5.27 11.48
C ASN A 27 2.87 6.21 10.27
N PHE A 28 3.41 7.42 10.45
CA PHE A 28 3.55 8.39 9.37
C PHE A 28 4.50 7.92 8.26
N SER A 29 5.64 7.31 8.63
CA SER A 29 6.63 6.78 7.68
C SER A 29 6.06 5.64 6.83
N ILE A 30 5.35 4.69 7.47
CA ILE A 30 4.69 3.58 6.76
C ILE A 30 3.62 4.10 5.80
N GLU A 31 2.87 5.12 6.21
CA GLU A 31 1.78 5.69 5.43
C GLU A 31 2.27 6.39 4.16
N ASN A 32 3.36 7.16 4.24
CA ASN A 32 3.83 7.98 3.13
C ASN A 32 4.49 7.15 2.00
N ASP A 33 5.35 6.19 2.35
CA ASP A 33 6.06 5.38 1.35
C ASP A 33 5.14 4.35 0.68
N THR A 34 4.07 3.94 1.36
CA THR A 34 3.15 2.91 0.86
C THR A 34 2.03 3.50 0.01
N LYS A 35 1.52 4.69 0.34
CA LYS A 35 0.32 5.25 -0.29
C LYS A 35 0.50 5.56 -1.76
N ASP A 36 1.54 6.29 -2.13
CA ASP A 36 1.69 6.76 -3.51
C ASP A 36 2.00 5.60 -4.45
N ILE A 37 2.80 4.65 -3.98
CA ILE A 37 3.16 3.44 -4.74
C ILE A 37 1.94 2.53 -4.91
N LEU A 38 1.19 2.23 -3.84
CA LEU A 38 -0.01 1.40 -3.97
C LEU A 38 -1.05 2.08 -4.84
N LYS A 39 -1.25 3.40 -4.68
CA LYS A 39 -2.21 4.17 -5.46
C LYS A 39 -1.93 4.08 -6.95
N ALA A 40 -0.67 4.21 -7.36
CA ALA A 40 -0.29 4.05 -8.76
C ALA A 40 -0.55 2.60 -9.26
N ASN A 41 -0.26 1.57 -8.46
CA ASN A 41 -0.54 0.19 -8.86
C ASN A 41 -2.05 -0.13 -8.94
N TYR A 42 -2.86 0.47 -8.06
CA TYR A 42 -4.32 0.37 -8.13
C TYR A 42 -4.89 1.12 -9.35
N ASN A 43 -4.30 2.25 -9.74
CA ASN A 43 -4.66 2.94 -10.99
C ASN A 43 -4.48 2.04 -12.20
N THR A 44 -3.36 1.31 -12.30
CA THR A 44 -3.14 0.32 -13.37
C THR A 44 -4.25 -0.72 -13.44
N LEU A 45 -4.74 -1.20 -12.29
CA LEU A 45 -5.86 -2.16 -12.25
C LEU A 45 -7.17 -1.56 -12.77
N ASP A 46 -7.47 -0.30 -12.41
CA ASP A 46 -8.64 0.43 -12.92
C ASP A 46 -8.56 0.64 -14.44
N TYR A 47 -7.40 1.09 -14.95
CA TYR A 47 -7.20 1.33 -16.37
C TYR A 47 -7.33 0.03 -17.16
N SER A 48 -6.71 -1.04 -16.64
CA SER A 48 -6.80 -2.39 -17.21
C SER A 48 -8.22 -2.91 -17.26
N GLY A 49 -8.99 -2.75 -16.17
CA GLY A 49 -10.41 -3.13 -16.13
C GLY A 49 -11.25 -2.37 -17.16
N ASN A 50 -11.05 -1.06 -17.26
CA ASN A 50 -11.76 -0.22 -18.24
C ASN A 50 -11.37 -0.55 -19.69
N MET A 51 -10.10 -0.91 -19.95
CA MET A 51 -9.66 -1.40 -21.26
C MET A 51 -10.32 -2.73 -21.64
N LEU A 52 -10.44 -3.68 -20.71
CA LEU A 52 -11.14 -4.95 -20.97
C LEU A 52 -12.63 -4.72 -21.24
N LEU A 53 -13.31 -3.91 -20.41
CA LEU A 53 -14.73 -3.61 -20.58
C LEU A 53 -15.02 -2.87 -21.90
N SER A 54 -14.13 -1.97 -22.31
CA SER A 54 -14.26 -1.29 -23.61
C SER A 54 -13.99 -2.23 -24.78
N LEU A 55 -13.02 -3.13 -24.67
CA LEU A 55 -12.75 -4.17 -25.67
C LEU A 55 -14.00 -5.04 -25.96
N ASP A 56 -14.74 -5.42 -24.92
CA ASP A 56 -15.97 -6.21 -25.05
C ASP A 56 -17.12 -5.42 -25.71
N LYS A 57 -17.16 -4.10 -25.53
CA LYS A 57 -18.17 -3.20 -26.11
C LYS A 57 -17.90 -2.82 -27.57
N MET A 58 -16.73 -3.16 -28.13
CA MET A 58 -16.37 -2.73 -29.48
C MET A 58 -17.31 -3.24 -30.58
N ASN A 59 -18.01 -4.35 -30.35
CA ASN A 59 -18.99 -4.89 -31.31
C ASN A 59 -20.34 -4.15 -31.27
N SER A 60 -20.67 -3.43 -30.19
CA SER A 60 -21.97 -2.78 -29.98
C SER A 60 -21.90 -1.25 -29.94
N ASP A 61 -20.82 -0.66 -29.42
CA ASP A 61 -20.60 0.79 -29.32
C ASP A 61 -19.13 1.11 -29.60
N LYS A 62 -18.76 0.98 -30.88
CA LYS A 62 -17.37 1.01 -31.35
C LYS A 62 -16.66 2.34 -31.05
N GLU A 63 -17.25 3.46 -31.46
CA GLU A 63 -16.57 4.77 -31.37
C GLU A 63 -16.26 5.13 -29.92
N ASN A 64 -17.23 4.92 -29.02
CA ASN A 64 -17.05 5.15 -27.60
C ASN A 64 -16.05 4.15 -26.99
N ALA A 65 -16.15 2.87 -27.33
CA ALA A 65 -15.21 1.85 -26.86
C ALA A 65 -13.75 2.20 -27.20
N ILE A 66 -13.50 2.71 -28.41
CA ILE A 66 -12.15 3.15 -28.83
C ILE A 66 -11.66 4.31 -27.98
N LEU A 67 -12.50 5.32 -27.77
CA LEU A 67 -12.14 6.50 -26.99
C LEU A 67 -11.83 6.12 -25.54
N VAL A 68 -12.67 5.29 -24.91
CA VAL A 68 -12.47 4.80 -23.55
C VAL A 68 -11.20 3.97 -23.45
N PHE A 69 -10.97 3.05 -24.39
CA PHE A 69 -9.77 2.22 -24.41
C PHE A 69 -8.52 3.11 -24.55
N GLN A 70 -8.49 4.01 -25.53
CA GLN A 70 -7.36 4.89 -25.81
C GLN A 70 -7.03 5.78 -24.61
N ASN A 71 -8.05 6.34 -23.94
CA ASN A 71 -7.85 7.17 -22.76
C ASN A 71 -7.21 6.38 -21.61
N ASN A 72 -7.68 5.17 -21.34
CA ASN A 72 -7.09 4.33 -20.29
C ASN A 72 -5.69 3.83 -20.66
N LEU A 73 -5.45 3.52 -21.94
CA LEU A 73 -4.11 3.15 -22.42
C LEU A 73 -3.12 4.31 -22.27
N THR A 74 -3.51 5.54 -22.59
CA THR A 74 -2.65 6.72 -22.38
C THR A 74 -2.30 6.90 -20.91
N ARG A 75 -3.31 6.82 -20.03
CA ARG A 75 -3.09 6.90 -18.57
C ARG A 75 -2.18 5.76 -18.08
N GLN A 76 -2.30 4.56 -18.64
CA GLN A 76 -1.44 3.42 -18.35
C GLN A 76 0.01 3.68 -18.79
N MET A 77 0.22 4.27 -19.96
CA MET A 77 1.57 4.62 -20.44
C MET A 77 2.26 5.68 -19.57
N GLU A 78 1.49 6.58 -18.96
CA GLU A 78 1.98 7.59 -18.01
C GLU A 78 2.15 7.02 -16.58
N ASN A 79 1.61 5.83 -16.30
CA ASN A 79 1.58 5.18 -14.99
C ASN A 79 2.31 3.82 -15.03
N ILE A 80 3.50 3.77 -15.65
CA ILE A 80 4.38 2.61 -15.57
C ILE A 80 5.04 2.59 -14.20
N THR A 81 4.75 1.58 -13.39
CA THR A 81 5.17 1.49 -11.99
C THR A 81 6.09 0.30 -11.71
N GLU A 82 5.94 -0.80 -12.46
CA GLU A 82 6.62 -2.06 -12.17
C GLU A 82 7.58 -2.50 -13.28
N GLU A 83 8.62 -3.24 -12.90
CA GLU A 83 9.60 -3.78 -13.83
C GLU A 83 8.93 -4.71 -14.86
N GLY A 84 9.27 -4.52 -16.14
CA GLY A 84 8.70 -5.29 -17.25
C GLY A 84 7.36 -4.75 -17.78
N GLU A 85 6.68 -3.88 -17.05
CA GLU A 85 5.37 -3.32 -17.46
C GLU A 85 5.48 -2.45 -18.71
N GLN A 86 6.58 -1.69 -18.86
CA GLN A 86 6.79 -0.82 -20.02
C GLN A 86 6.72 -1.57 -21.34
N LYS A 87 7.38 -2.73 -21.42
CA LYS A 87 7.42 -3.55 -22.64
C LYS A 87 6.02 -4.06 -22.98
N VAL A 88 5.32 -4.62 -22.00
CA VAL A 88 3.97 -5.16 -22.20
C VAL A 88 2.98 -4.06 -22.56
N THR A 89 3.10 -2.88 -21.94
CA THR A 89 2.25 -1.72 -22.27
C THR A 89 2.49 -1.22 -23.70
N TYR A 90 3.74 -1.27 -24.18
CA TYR A 90 4.05 -0.94 -25.56
C TYR A 90 3.49 -1.98 -26.54
N ASP A 91 3.62 -3.27 -26.24
CA ASP A 91 3.04 -4.35 -27.04
C ASP A 91 1.51 -4.22 -27.12
N LEU A 92 0.86 -3.88 -26.00
CA LEU A 92 -0.56 -3.56 -25.92
C LEU A 92 -0.94 -2.39 -26.84
N GLN A 93 -0.15 -1.31 -26.85
CA GLN A 93 -0.38 -0.17 -27.73
C GLN A 93 -0.31 -0.56 -29.21
N VAL A 94 0.73 -1.30 -29.60
CA VAL A 94 0.91 -1.78 -30.98
C VAL A 94 -0.25 -2.69 -31.40
N ASN A 95 -0.65 -3.62 -30.54
CA ASN A 95 -1.76 -4.52 -30.81
C ASN A 95 -3.10 -3.77 -30.89
N PHE A 96 -3.32 -2.76 -30.04
CA PHE A 96 -4.49 -1.90 -30.12
C PHE A 96 -4.52 -1.09 -31.42
N ASP A 97 -3.41 -0.47 -31.82
CA ASP A 97 -3.29 0.26 -33.10
C ASP A 97 -3.50 -0.63 -34.33
N ALA A 98 -3.14 -1.93 -34.25
CA ALA A 98 -3.50 -2.92 -35.26
C ALA A 98 -5.00 -3.24 -35.25
N LEU A 99 -5.59 -3.43 -34.06
CA LEU A 99 -7.03 -3.68 -33.93
C LEU A 99 -7.85 -2.50 -34.49
N LYS A 100 -7.33 -1.27 -34.39
CA LYS A 100 -7.98 -0.10 -34.99
C LYS A 100 -8.15 -0.14 -36.51
N ARG A 101 -7.40 -1.00 -37.18
CA ARG A 101 -7.50 -1.20 -38.64
C ARG A 101 -8.41 -2.39 -38.98
N ASN A 102 -8.49 -3.40 -38.11
CA ASN A 102 -9.36 -4.57 -38.28
C ASN A 102 -10.01 -4.98 -36.95
N TRP A 103 -11.17 -4.39 -36.66
CA TRP A 103 -11.82 -4.45 -35.35
C TRP A 103 -12.46 -5.80 -35.01
N ASN A 104 -12.71 -6.63 -36.02
CA ASN A 104 -13.29 -7.96 -35.85
C ASN A 104 -12.22 -9.04 -35.69
N ASP A 105 -10.94 -8.65 -35.61
CA ASP A 105 -9.84 -9.59 -35.42
C ASP A 105 -9.80 -10.13 -33.99
N GLU A 106 -10.44 -11.28 -33.78
CA GLU A 106 -10.48 -11.95 -32.48
C GLU A 106 -9.10 -12.42 -31.99
N ASN A 107 -8.14 -12.65 -32.89
CA ASN A 107 -6.77 -12.97 -32.48
C ASN A 107 -6.09 -11.74 -31.87
N LEU A 108 -6.26 -10.56 -32.46
CA LEU A 108 -5.77 -9.30 -31.89
C LEU A 108 -6.45 -8.99 -30.56
N LYS A 109 -7.78 -9.14 -30.45
CA LYS A 109 -8.48 -8.98 -29.17
C LYS A 109 -7.96 -9.95 -28.10
N SER A 110 -7.67 -11.19 -28.48
CA SER A 110 -7.08 -12.18 -27.56
C SER A 110 -5.71 -11.76 -27.06
N LYS A 111 -4.82 -11.28 -27.95
CA LYS A 111 -3.51 -10.75 -27.57
C LYS A 111 -3.61 -9.54 -26.64
N ILE A 112 -4.47 -8.58 -26.97
CA ILE A 112 -4.75 -7.42 -26.13
C ILE A 112 -5.18 -7.83 -24.72
N ARG A 113 -6.11 -8.81 -24.60
CA ARG A 113 -6.50 -9.35 -23.29
C ARG A 113 -5.31 -9.95 -22.54
N GLN A 114 -4.45 -10.70 -23.21
CA GLN A 114 -3.26 -11.29 -22.59
C GLN A 114 -2.28 -10.22 -22.10
N ASP A 115 -2.03 -9.19 -22.91
CA ASP A 115 -1.16 -8.07 -22.53
C ASP A 115 -1.70 -7.34 -21.30
N ILE A 116 -3.01 -7.03 -21.27
CA ILE A 116 -3.67 -6.41 -20.12
C ILE A 116 -3.57 -7.31 -18.87
N PHE A 117 -3.81 -8.62 -18.99
CA PHE A 117 -3.67 -9.53 -17.85
C PHE A 117 -2.23 -9.64 -17.34
N HIS A 118 -1.25 -9.53 -18.23
CA HIS A 118 0.15 -9.52 -17.83
C HIS A 118 0.50 -8.25 -17.05
N ILE A 119 0.03 -7.07 -17.49
CA ILE A 119 0.15 -5.82 -16.75
C ILE A 119 -0.49 -5.92 -15.35
N ILE A 120 -1.72 -6.45 -15.28
CA ILE A 120 -2.42 -6.72 -14.01
C ILE A 120 -1.57 -7.62 -13.10
N LYS A 121 -0.99 -8.69 -13.64
CA LYS A 121 -0.20 -9.65 -12.86
C LYS A 121 1.05 -9.03 -12.26
N LEU A 122 1.77 -8.19 -13.03
CA LEU A 122 2.96 -7.48 -12.54
C LEU A 122 2.59 -6.56 -11.38
N ASN A 123 1.55 -5.73 -11.55
CA ASN A 123 1.08 -4.79 -10.54
C ASN A 123 0.52 -5.48 -9.29
N MET A 124 -0.25 -6.55 -9.46
CA MET A 124 -0.81 -7.32 -8.34
C MET A 124 0.30 -8.04 -7.54
N ALA A 125 1.33 -8.57 -8.22
CA ALA A 125 2.48 -9.17 -7.54
C ALA A 125 3.24 -8.14 -6.71
N ALA A 126 3.41 -6.92 -7.25
CA ALA A 126 4.05 -5.83 -6.53
C ALA A 126 3.21 -5.35 -5.34
N ILE A 127 1.89 -5.19 -5.49
CA ILE A 127 0.96 -4.87 -4.39
C ILE A 127 1.10 -5.91 -3.28
N LYS A 128 1.09 -7.21 -3.62
CA LYS A 128 1.24 -8.28 -2.64
C LYS A 128 2.57 -8.19 -1.90
N LYS A 129 3.69 -8.07 -2.62
CA LYS A 129 5.03 -7.97 -2.02
C LYS A 129 5.14 -6.76 -1.09
N LYS A 130 4.64 -5.60 -1.52
CA LYS A 130 4.66 -4.35 -0.73
C LYS A 130 3.76 -4.47 0.50
N SER A 131 2.58 -5.09 0.36
CA SER A 131 1.67 -5.39 1.47
C SER A 131 2.32 -6.32 2.50
N ASP A 132 3.02 -7.37 2.06
CA ASP A 132 3.68 -8.32 2.97
C ASP A 132 4.80 -7.63 3.78
N ILE A 133 5.54 -6.70 3.18
CA ILE A 133 6.57 -5.90 3.87
C ILE A 133 5.94 -5.01 4.96
N VAL A 134 4.83 -4.36 4.67
CA VAL A 134 4.10 -3.51 5.63
C VAL A 134 3.58 -4.36 6.80
N THR A 135 3.01 -5.53 6.52
CA THR A 135 2.55 -6.46 7.54
C THR A 135 3.68 -6.87 8.47
N HIS A 136 4.81 -7.33 7.93
CA HIS A 136 5.95 -7.75 8.75
C HIS A 136 6.60 -6.60 9.54
N THR A 137 6.62 -5.39 8.98
CA THR A 137 7.11 -4.20 9.69
C THR A 137 6.19 -3.86 10.87
N THR A 138 4.88 -3.97 10.67
CA THR A 138 3.86 -3.76 11.71
C THR A 138 3.96 -4.80 12.82
N GLU A 139 4.15 -6.07 12.49
CA GLU A 139 4.35 -7.15 13.47
C GLU A 139 5.58 -6.91 14.35
N LYS A 140 6.71 -6.52 13.75
CA LYS A 140 7.93 -6.18 14.49
C LYS A 140 7.72 -4.98 15.40
N ALA A 141 7.03 -3.94 14.93
CA ALA A 141 6.71 -2.76 15.74
C ALA A 141 5.83 -3.14 16.94
N ASN A 142 4.78 -3.93 16.72
CA ASN A 142 3.89 -4.41 17.78
C ASN A 142 4.64 -5.24 18.83
N PHE A 143 5.58 -6.10 18.41
CA PHE A 143 6.41 -6.87 19.34
C PHE A 143 7.25 -5.96 20.25
N TRP A 144 7.91 -4.94 19.69
CA TRP A 144 8.71 -3.99 20.48
C TRP A 144 7.85 -3.11 21.39
N ILE A 145 6.69 -2.65 20.92
CA ILE A 145 5.72 -1.91 21.72
C ILE A 145 5.24 -2.75 22.91
N ALA A 146 4.97 -4.04 22.70
CA ALA A 146 4.57 -4.95 23.78
C ALA A 146 5.68 -5.11 24.84
N ILE A 147 6.94 -5.28 24.41
CA ILE A 147 8.09 -5.35 25.33
C ILE A 147 8.21 -4.06 26.14
N LEU A 148 8.19 -2.90 25.48
CA LEU A 148 8.30 -1.61 26.15
C LEU A 148 7.12 -1.35 27.09
N GLY A 149 5.91 -1.71 26.68
CA GLY A 149 4.71 -1.63 27.50
C GLY A 149 4.80 -2.50 28.76
N ALA A 150 5.29 -3.73 28.62
CA ALA A 150 5.52 -4.63 29.76
C ALA A 150 6.56 -4.07 30.74
N LEU A 151 7.67 -3.52 30.23
CA LEU A 151 8.69 -2.88 31.05
C LEU A 151 8.14 -1.66 31.79
N CYS A 152 7.38 -0.79 31.10
CA CYS A 152 6.69 0.35 31.71
C CYS A 152 5.72 -0.10 32.81
N PHE A 153 4.91 -1.14 32.56
CA PHE A 153 4.01 -1.72 33.55
C PHE A 153 4.76 -2.21 34.79
N LEU A 154 5.86 -2.95 34.62
CA LEU A 154 6.66 -3.47 35.74
C LEU A 154 7.25 -2.34 36.60
N ILE A 155 7.71 -1.25 35.98
CA ILE A 155 8.22 -0.07 36.69
C ILE A 155 7.09 0.61 37.48
N ALA A 156 5.93 0.83 36.85
CA ALA A 156 4.76 1.43 37.49
C ALA A 156 4.23 0.57 38.64
N PHE A 157 4.17 -0.75 38.45
CA PHE A 157 3.73 -1.71 39.47
C PHE A 157 4.64 -1.68 40.71
N ASN A 158 5.96 -1.71 40.52
CA ASN A 158 6.93 -1.60 41.61
C ASN A 158 6.80 -0.27 42.38
N LEU A 159 6.50 0.83 41.68
CA LEU A 159 6.23 2.13 42.28
C LEU A 159 5.00 2.10 43.19
N ILE A 160 3.90 1.52 42.70
CA ILE A 160 2.65 1.39 43.46
C ILE A 160 2.87 0.57 44.73
N LEU A 161 3.54 -0.59 44.64
CA LEU A 161 3.86 -1.43 45.80
C LEU A 161 4.67 -0.68 46.86
N LYS A 162 5.69 0.09 46.44
CA LYS A 162 6.48 0.92 47.36
C LYS A 162 5.66 2.02 48.02
N LEU A 163 4.70 2.61 47.30
CA LEU A 163 3.82 3.64 47.86
C LEU A 163 2.92 3.08 48.97
N PHE A 164 2.33 1.89 48.74
CA PHE A 164 1.48 1.23 49.74
C PHE A 164 2.27 0.78 50.98
N SER A 165 3.46 0.22 50.80
CA SER A 165 4.33 -0.19 51.91
C SER A 165 4.74 0.98 52.81
N ASN A 166 4.99 2.17 52.23
CA ASN A 166 5.40 3.35 52.99
C ASN A 166 4.26 4.05 53.74
N LYS A 167 2.99 3.72 53.46
CA LYS A 167 1.82 4.25 54.19
C LYS A 167 1.46 3.42 55.43
N GLN A 168 2.08 2.26 55.64
CA GLN A 168 1.85 1.39 56.81
C GLN A 168 2.95 1.50 57.89
N LYS A 169 3.83 2.50 57.78
CA LYS A 169 4.78 2.93 58.82
C LYS A 169 4.47 4.37 59.20
#